data_AF-A0A933BHI9-F1
#
_entry.id   AF-A0A933BHI9-F1
#
_cell.length_a   1.000
_cell.length_b   1.000
_cell.length_c   1.000
_cell.angle_alpha   90.00
_cell.angle_beta   90.00
_cell.angle_gamma   90.00
#
_symmetry.space_group_name_H-M   'P 1'
#
loop_
_entity.id
_entity.type
_entity.pdbx_description
1 polymer ?
#
loop_
_entity_poly.entity_id
_entity_poly.type
_entity_poly.pdbx_seq_one_letter_code
_entity_poly.pdbx_strand_id
1 'polypeptide(L)'
;MCCLAFWLSVSWPAASPSHAALEAGRDGTLDPHRAPAPSLAVSSAIYAEQHNTLAEMWQRRILSPETDRWTPADFDLLLRIRRAEAAGALGVLRAKNPSLKGLAIAHRAPGKTINTWRLTQEGYELYRLALAQEALAYFQHREIGAKWAFKLRTVDDEPVFDAQGLLTPAGEELYFKLRADEPGYWKTSAGELMGNRPPKHFR
;
A
#
# COMPACT_ATOMS: atom_id res chain seq x y z
N MET A 1 -25.73 -33.93 -2.43
CA MET A 1 -24.85 -34.95 -1.84
C MET A 1 -23.86 -35.39 -2.90
N CYS A 2 -22.60 -34.95 -2.81
CA CYS A 2 -21.42 -35.59 -3.41
C CYS A 2 -20.18 -34.84 -2.89
N CYS A 3 -19.51 -35.45 -1.92
CA CYS A 3 -18.25 -35.00 -1.35
C CYS A 3 -17.10 -35.53 -2.23
N LEU A 4 -16.19 -34.66 -2.67
CA LEU A 4 -14.87 -35.06 -3.15
C LEU A 4 -13.84 -34.15 -2.48
N ALA A 5 -13.31 -34.64 -1.37
CA ALA A 5 -12.16 -34.08 -0.67
C ALA A 5 -10.89 -34.61 -1.34
N PHE A 6 -10.07 -33.72 -1.89
CA PHE A 6 -8.77 -34.04 -2.47
C PHE A 6 -7.69 -33.68 -1.45
N TRP A 7 -7.13 -34.68 -0.78
CA TRP A 7 -5.98 -34.52 0.11
C TRP A 7 -4.69 -34.69 -0.69
N LEU A 8 -3.91 -33.62 -0.84
CA LEU A 8 -2.54 -33.67 -1.35
C LEU A 8 -1.58 -33.70 -0.16
N SER A 9 -1.04 -34.88 0.13
CA SER A 9 0.06 -35.08 1.09
C SER A 9 1.36 -34.57 0.48
N VAL A 10 1.86 -33.44 0.97
CA VAL A 10 3.23 -32.97 0.68
C VAL A 10 4.17 -33.62 1.70
N SER A 11 5.09 -34.45 1.20
CA SER A 11 6.13 -35.10 2.00
C SER A 11 7.35 -34.19 2.11
N TRP A 12 7.78 -33.89 3.34
CA TRP A 12 8.98 -33.12 3.63
C TRP A 12 10.18 -34.08 3.81
N PRO A 13 11.33 -33.87 3.14
CA PRO A 13 12.55 -34.59 3.47
C PRO A 13 13.20 -34.02 4.73
N ALA A 14 13.43 -34.88 5.71
CA ALA A 14 14.26 -34.63 6.87
C ALA A 14 15.75 -34.60 6.48
N ALA A 15 16.45 -33.52 6.80
CA ALA A 15 17.91 -33.45 6.76
C ALA A 15 18.42 -33.29 8.20
N SER A 16 19.03 -34.37 8.71
CA SER A 16 19.71 -34.44 10.00
C SER A 16 21.20 -34.05 9.87
N PRO A 17 21.86 -33.69 10.99
CA PRO A 17 23.08 -32.88 11.00
C PRO A 17 24.35 -33.73 10.93
N SER A 18 25.42 -33.18 10.34
CA SER A 18 26.77 -33.75 10.44
C SER A 18 27.67 -32.84 11.27
N HIS A 19 28.25 -33.48 12.29
CA HIS A 19 29.23 -33.01 13.24
C HIS A 19 30.60 -32.71 12.60
N ALA A 20 31.32 -31.79 13.25
CA ALA A 20 32.76 -31.80 13.51
C ALA A 20 33.76 -31.63 12.35
N ALA A 21 34.47 -30.50 12.36
CA ALA A 21 35.91 -30.49 12.18
C ALA A 21 36.51 -29.36 13.03
N LEU A 22 37.21 -29.78 14.07
CA LEU A 22 38.00 -29.00 14.99
C LEU A 22 39.44 -29.00 14.42
N GLU A 23 39.89 -27.90 13.82
CA GLU A 23 41.31 -27.72 13.55
C GLU A 23 41.81 -26.39 14.11
N ALA A 24 42.77 -26.54 15.02
CA ALA A 24 43.52 -25.50 15.66
C ALA A 24 44.61 -25.00 14.71
N GLY A 25 44.63 -23.69 14.46
CA GLY A 25 45.71 -22.99 13.80
C GLY A 25 45.84 -21.58 14.36
N ARG A 26 46.49 -21.48 15.52
CA ARG A 26 46.94 -20.20 16.08
C ARG A 26 48.17 -19.77 15.30
N ASP A 27 48.03 -18.76 14.44
CA ASP A 27 49.15 -17.92 14.04
C ASP A 27 48.83 -16.46 14.35
N GLY A 28 49.59 -15.91 15.29
CA GLY A 28 49.34 -14.64 15.94
C GLY A 28 49.97 -13.50 15.17
N THR A 29 49.31 -13.04 14.11
CA THR A 29 49.56 -11.70 13.55
C THR A 29 48.49 -10.76 14.10
N LEU A 30 48.86 -9.96 15.11
CA LEU A 30 48.06 -8.88 15.65
C LEU A 30 47.94 -7.78 14.58
N ASP A 31 46.88 -7.83 13.78
CA ASP A 31 46.47 -6.75 12.88
C ASP A 31 46.01 -5.55 13.72
N PRO A 32 46.73 -4.41 13.74
CA PRO A 32 46.41 -3.28 14.63
C PRO A 32 45.27 -2.38 14.12
N HIS A 33 44.56 -2.76 13.05
CA HIS A 33 43.48 -1.94 12.48
C HIS A 33 42.27 -2.77 12.02
N ARG A 34 41.73 -3.64 12.88
CA ARG A 34 40.39 -4.19 12.63
C ARG A 34 39.35 -3.12 13.01
N ALA A 35 38.79 -2.45 12.00
CA ALA A 35 37.68 -1.52 12.16
C ALA A 35 36.57 -2.11 13.04
N PRO A 36 35.92 -1.31 13.91
CA PRO A 36 34.89 -1.80 14.82
C PRO A 36 33.82 -2.56 14.03
N ALA A 37 33.48 -3.75 14.54
CA ALA A 37 32.63 -4.70 13.84
C ALA A 37 31.28 -4.06 13.42
N PRO A 38 30.89 -4.15 12.13
CA PRO A 38 29.67 -3.52 11.61
C PRO A 38 28.35 -4.06 12.21
N SER A 39 28.38 -5.10 13.06
CA SER A 39 27.17 -5.79 13.55
C SER A 39 26.37 -5.01 14.59
N LEU A 40 27.01 -4.21 15.46
CA LEU A 40 26.30 -3.50 16.53
C LEU A 40 25.56 -2.26 16.04
N ALA A 41 26.13 -1.50 15.09
CA ALA A 41 25.50 -0.31 14.52
C ALA A 41 24.26 -0.64 13.67
N VAL A 42 24.23 -1.81 13.01
CA VAL A 42 23.07 -2.24 12.22
C VAL A 42 21.87 -2.58 13.12
N SER A 43 22.10 -3.20 14.27
CA SER A 43 21.01 -3.51 15.21
C SER A 43 20.30 -2.26 15.71
N SER A 44 21.03 -1.21 16.12
CA SER A 44 20.42 0.01 16.66
C SER A 44 19.61 0.80 15.63
N ALA A 45 20.03 0.81 14.37
CA ALA A 45 19.30 1.44 13.28
C ALA A 45 17.95 0.75 13.00
N ILE A 46 17.93 -0.59 12.98
CA ILE A 46 16.70 -1.37 12.78
C ILE A 46 15.72 -1.13 13.93
N TYR A 47 16.18 -1.13 15.18
CA TYR A 47 15.32 -0.82 16.33
C TYR A 47 14.73 0.59 16.23
N ALA A 48 15.54 1.59 15.88
CA ALA A 48 15.06 2.97 15.74
C ALA A 48 13.99 3.09 14.64
N GLU A 49 14.16 2.41 13.50
CA GLU A 49 13.17 2.39 12.42
C GLU A 49 11.86 1.72 12.87
N GLN A 50 11.94 0.60 13.58
CA GLN A 50 10.77 -0.09 14.13
C GLN A 50 10.01 0.80 15.11
N HIS A 51 10.71 1.47 16.04
CA HIS A 51 10.09 2.40 16.99
C HIS A 51 9.44 3.59 16.28
N ASN A 52 10.09 4.15 15.25
CA ASN A 52 9.52 5.25 14.47
C ASN A 52 8.26 4.83 13.70
N THR A 53 8.26 3.62 13.13
CA THR A 53 7.10 3.06 12.42
C THR A 53 5.94 2.85 13.37
N LEU A 54 6.20 2.27 14.53
CA LEU A 54 5.19 2.02 15.56
C LEU A 54 4.59 3.32 16.11
N ALA A 55 5.44 4.33 16.38
CA ALA A 55 5.00 5.66 16.78
C ALA A 55 4.12 6.32 15.71
N GLU A 56 4.44 6.15 14.42
CA GLU A 56 3.61 6.64 13.32
C GLU A 56 2.25 5.92 13.26
N MET A 57 2.22 4.59 13.43
CA MET A 57 0.98 3.81 13.42
C MET A 57 0.04 4.22 14.55
N TRP A 58 0.56 4.43 15.76
CA TRP A 58 -0.22 4.97 16.87
C TRP A 58 -0.75 6.37 16.60
N GLN A 59 0.09 7.27 16.11
CA GLN A 59 -0.31 8.64 15.76
C GLN A 59 -1.45 8.65 14.73
N ARG A 60 -1.38 7.78 13.72
CA ARG A 60 -2.40 7.63 12.68
C ARG A 60 -3.64 6.84 13.12
N ARG A 61 -3.65 6.33 14.35
CA ARG A 61 -4.71 5.47 14.92
C ARG A 61 -4.93 4.15 14.17
N ILE A 62 -3.87 3.64 13.52
CA ILE A 62 -3.89 2.30 12.90
C ILE A 62 -3.85 1.23 13.99
N LEU A 63 -3.06 1.47 15.05
CA LEU A 63 -2.92 0.59 16.20
C LEU A 63 -3.44 1.27 17.46
N SER A 64 -3.91 0.46 18.41
CA SER A 64 -4.19 0.92 19.78
C SER A 64 -2.88 1.33 20.49
N PRO A 65 -2.88 2.35 21.37
CA PRO A 65 -1.70 2.75 22.14
C PRO A 65 -1.09 1.63 23.02
N GLU A 66 -1.87 0.61 23.34
CA GLU A 66 -1.45 -0.55 24.15
C GLU A 66 -0.74 -1.62 23.31
N THR A 67 -0.79 -1.53 21.98
CA THR A 67 -0.26 -2.54 21.07
C THR A 67 1.20 -2.26 20.71
N ASP A 68 2.10 -3.19 21.01
CA ASP A 68 3.55 -3.09 20.78
C ASP A 68 4.04 -3.81 19.51
N ARG A 69 3.14 -4.48 18.79
CA ARG A 69 3.44 -5.25 17.56
C ARG A 69 2.37 -5.02 16.51
N TRP A 70 2.78 -4.94 15.24
CA TRP A 70 1.86 -4.84 14.11
C TRP A 70 1.79 -6.14 13.33
N THR A 71 0.65 -6.38 12.68
CA THR A 71 0.48 -7.44 11.71
C THR A 71 0.93 -6.97 10.30
N PRO A 72 1.20 -7.89 9.35
CA PRO A 72 1.46 -7.51 7.97
C PRO A 72 0.35 -6.64 7.36
N ALA A 73 -0.92 -6.90 7.70
CA ALA A 73 -2.05 -6.13 7.20
C ALA A 73 -2.04 -4.67 7.70
N ASP A 74 -1.66 -4.45 8.96
CA ASP A 74 -1.54 -3.09 9.52
C ASP A 74 -0.42 -2.30 8.82
N PHE A 75 0.68 -2.97 8.51
CA PHE A 75 1.79 -2.38 7.77
C PHE A 75 1.39 -2.05 6.32
N ASP A 76 0.67 -2.96 5.64
CA ASP A 76 0.12 -2.69 4.31
C ASP A 76 -0.84 -1.49 4.32
N LEU A 77 -1.67 -1.37 5.36
CA LEU A 77 -2.54 -0.20 5.54
C LEU A 77 -1.71 1.08 5.69
N LEU A 78 -0.66 1.08 6.51
CA LEU A 78 0.26 2.22 6.63
C LEU A 78 0.87 2.63 5.28
N LEU A 79 1.32 1.66 4.47
CA LEU A 79 1.87 1.92 3.14
C LEU A 79 0.83 2.54 2.20
N ARG A 80 -0.42 2.06 2.23
CA ARG A 80 -1.51 2.63 1.43
C ARG A 80 -1.84 4.07 1.85
N ILE A 81 -1.86 4.34 3.15
CA ILE A 81 -2.07 5.70 3.68
C ILE A 81 -0.96 6.64 3.19
N ARG A 82 0.31 6.24 3.31
CA ARG A 82 1.45 7.04 2.83
C ARG A 82 1.39 7.30 1.33
N ARG A 83 0.98 6.31 0.53
CA ARG A 83 0.77 6.47 -0.92
C ARG A 83 -0.35 7.46 -1.21
N ALA A 84 -1.48 7.37 -0.51
CA ALA A 84 -2.59 8.31 -0.66
C ALA A 84 -2.18 9.75 -0.32
N GLU A 85 -1.37 9.95 0.71
CA GLU A 85 -0.80 11.26 1.04
C GLU A 85 0.08 11.82 -0.08
N ALA A 86 0.95 10.99 -0.64
CA ALA A 86 1.79 11.37 -1.79
C ALA A 86 0.96 11.71 -3.03
N ALA A 87 -0.19 11.05 -3.21
CA ALA A 87 -1.16 11.34 -4.26
C ALA A 87 -2.05 12.57 -3.98
N GLY A 88 -1.84 13.28 -2.87
CA GLY A 88 -2.56 14.51 -2.55
C GLY A 88 -3.91 14.31 -1.84
N ALA A 89 -4.10 13.19 -1.13
CA ALA A 89 -5.34 12.89 -0.39
C ALA A 89 -5.83 14.03 0.52
N LEU A 90 -4.91 14.73 1.19
CA LEU A 90 -5.24 15.86 2.06
C LEU A 90 -5.88 17.03 1.28
N GLY A 91 -5.48 17.24 0.02
CA GLY A 91 -6.09 18.26 -0.83
C GLY A 91 -7.52 17.91 -1.21
N VAL A 92 -7.76 16.65 -1.58
CA VAL A 92 -9.10 16.13 -1.88
C VAL A 92 -10.01 16.25 -0.65
N LEU A 93 -9.53 15.86 0.53
CA LEU A 93 -10.29 15.98 1.76
C LEU A 93 -10.60 17.43 2.12
N ARG A 94 -9.65 18.36 1.99
CA ARG A 94 -9.90 19.80 2.25
C ARG A 94 -10.92 20.40 1.30
N ALA A 95 -10.92 19.97 0.04
CA ALA A 95 -11.87 20.46 -0.95
C ALA A 95 -13.32 20.04 -0.62
N LYS A 96 -13.50 18.83 -0.06
CA LYS A 96 -14.82 18.30 0.31
C LYS A 96 -15.24 18.64 1.74
N ASN A 97 -14.28 18.76 2.65
CA ASN A 97 -14.49 19.03 4.07
C ASN A 97 -13.54 20.15 4.53
N PRO A 98 -14.03 21.33 4.89
CA PRO A 98 -13.17 22.44 5.32
C PRO A 98 -12.42 22.14 6.63
N SER A 99 -12.93 21.22 7.44
CA SER A 99 -12.29 20.77 8.68
C SER A 99 -11.62 19.42 8.50
N LEU A 100 -10.33 19.34 8.86
CA LEU A 100 -9.57 18.09 8.92
C LEU A 100 -9.57 17.45 10.32
N LYS A 101 -10.38 17.94 11.25
CA LYS A 101 -10.40 17.46 12.64
C LYS A 101 -10.74 15.97 12.68
N GLY A 102 -9.81 15.16 13.18
CA GLY A 102 -9.96 13.71 13.28
C GLY A 102 -9.68 12.93 11.99
N LEU A 103 -9.46 13.61 10.86
CA LEU A 103 -9.09 13.01 9.58
C LEU A 103 -7.59 13.14 9.32
N ALA A 104 -6.98 14.19 9.86
CA ALA A 104 -5.55 14.39 9.82
C ALA A 104 -5.02 14.92 11.15
N ILE A 105 -3.77 14.61 11.44
CA ILE A 105 -3.03 15.05 12.61
C ILE A 105 -1.83 15.88 12.18
N ALA A 106 -1.53 16.93 12.95
CA ALA A 106 -0.31 17.69 12.76
C ALA A 106 0.87 16.89 13.35
N HIS A 107 1.87 16.60 12.52
CA HIS A 107 3.12 15.99 12.92
C HIS A 107 4.25 16.99 12.73
N ARG A 108 4.98 17.24 13.83
CA ARG A 108 6.18 18.09 13.81
C ARG A 108 7.41 17.19 13.73
N ALA A 109 8.04 17.16 12.57
CA ALA A 109 9.30 16.45 12.41
C ALA A 109 10.40 17.14 13.24
N PRO A 110 11.32 16.37 13.87
CA PRO A 110 12.46 16.94 14.59
C PRO A 110 13.24 17.90 13.69
N GLY A 111 13.55 19.10 14.18
CA GLY A 111 14.30 20.11 13.42
C GLY A 111 13.49 20.88 12.36
N LYS A 112 12.19 20.62 12.19
CA LYS A 112 11.33 21.42 11.30
C LYS A 112 10.41 22.36 12.08
N THR A 113 10.29 23.59 11.58
CA THR A 113 9.37 24.61 12.12
C THR A 113 7.95 24.43 11.60
N ILE A 114 7.79 23.86 10.40
CA ILE A 114 6.50 23.68 9.74
C ILE A 114 5.92 22.31 10.11
N ASN A 115 4.67 22.33 10.57
CA ASN A 115 3.91 21.11 10.81
C ASN A 115 3.53 20.44 9.49
N THR A 116 3.90 19.17 9.33
CA THR A 116 3.39 18.31 8.26
C THR A 116 2.08 17.69 8.71
N TRP A 117 1.06 17.69 7.87
CA TRP A 117 -0.20 16.98 8.17
C TRP A 117 -0.06 15.52 7.74
N ARG A 118 -0.50 14.61 8.61
CA ARG A 118 -0.57 13.18 8.34
C ARG A 118 -2.02 12.71 8.42
N LEU A 119 -2.43 11.90 7.46
CA LEU A 119 -3.74 11.27 7.37
C LEU A 119 -3.88 10.18 8.45
N THR A 120 -5.00 10.19 9.17
CA THR A 120 -5.37 9.09 10.08
C THR A 120 -6.03 7.96 9.29
N GLN A 121 -6.27 6.81 9.93
CA GLN A 121 -7.05 5.73 9.33
C GLN A 121 -8.45 6.20 8.90
N GLU A 122 -9.14 6.96 9.74
CA GLU A 122 -10.48 7.48 9.44
C GLU A 122 -10.44 8.49 8.28
N GLY A 123 -9.39 9.32 8.23
CA GLY A 123 -9.14 10.20 7.09
C GLY A 123 -8.92 9.42 5.78
N TYR A 124 -8.20 8.31 5.84
CA TYR A 124 -7.96 7.45 4.68
C TYR A 124 -9.22 6.79 4.16
N GLU A 125 -10.07 6.24 5.03
CA GLU A 125 -11.35 5.66 4.59
C GLU A 125 -12.27 6.70 3.93
N LEU A 126 -12.34 7.91 4.52
CA LEU A 126 -13.11 8.99 3.91
C LEU A 126 -12.53 9.45 2.57
N TYR A 127 -11.20 9.47 2.45
CA TYR A 127 -10.52 9.76 1.19
C TYR A 127 -10.85 8.72 0.12
N ARG A 128 -10.83 7.42 0.45
CA ARG A 128 -11.20 6.35 -0.49
C ARG A 128 -12.62 6.50 -1.00
N LEU A 129 -13.57 6.80 -0.11
CA LEU A 129 -14.96 7.05 -0.49
C LEU A 129 -15.07 8.27 -1.43
N ALA A 130 -14.41 9.37 -1.07
CA ALA A 130 -14.37 10.58 -1.88
C ALA A 130 -13.79 10.32 -3.28
N LEU A 131 -12.70 9.55 -3.37
CA LEU A 131 -12.04 9.18 -4.62
C LEU A 131 -12.94 8.28 -5.47
N ALA A 132 -13.62 7.30 -4.87
CA ALA A 132 -14.56 6.43 -5.57
C ALA A 132 -15.74 7.21 -6.17
N GLN A 133 -16.27 8.19 -5.45
CA GLN A 133 -17.31 9.09 -5.95
C GLN A 133 -16.82 9.94 -7.14
N GLU A 134 -15.60 10.48 -7.06
CA GLU A 134 -15.00 11.25 -8.16
C GLU A 134 -14.76 10.38 -9.40
N ALA A 135 -14.28 9.16 -9.22
CA ALA A 135 -14.08 8.21 -10.31
C ALA A 135 -15.41 7.80 -10.95
N LEU A 136 -16.43 7.50 -10.14
CA LEU A 136 -17.77 7.20 -10.63
C LEU A 136 -18.33 8.35 -11.49
N ALA A 137 -18.21 9.59 -11.01
CA ALA A 137 -18.63 10.77 -11.76
C ALA A 137 -17.84 10.91 -13.08
N TYR A 138 -16.52 10.67 -13.06
CA TYR A 138 -15.69 10.69 -14.27
C TYR A 138 -16.21 9.70 -15.33
N PHE A 139 -16.48 8.45 -14.94
CA PHE A 139 -16.98 7.45 -15.89
C PHE A 139 -18.40 7.76 -16.39
N GLN A 140 -19.26 8.34 -15.55
CA GLN A 140 -20.58 8.82 -15.96
C GLN A 140 -20.50 9.92 -17.02
N HIS A 141 -19.55 10.85 -16.91
CA HIS A 141 -19.30 11.86 -17.93
C HIS A 141 -18.80 11.29 -19.27
N ARG A 142 -18.34 10.04 -19.28
CA ARG A 142 -17.97 9.28 -20.50
C ARG A 142 -19.11 8.40 -21.01
N GLU A 143 -20.35 8.77 -20.68
CA GLU A 143 -21.59 8.08 -21.10
C GLU A 143 -21.73 6.65 -20.55
N ILE A 144 -20.92 6.27 -19.56
CA ILE A 144 -21.06 4.98 -18.88
C ILE A 144 -22.13 5.14 -17.80
N GLY A 145 -23.30 4.55 -18.02
CA GLY A 145 -24.36 4.56 -17.02
C GLY A 145 -23.88 4.04 -15.66
N ALA A 146 -24.34 4.64 -14.56
CA ALA A 146 -23.86 4.35 -13.20
C ALA A 146 -23.83 2.85 -12.84
N LYS A 147 -24.86 2.10 -13.27
CA LYS A 147 -24.98 0.65 -13.05
C LYS A 147 -23.87 -0.15 -13.76
N TRP A 148 -23.40 0.34 -14.90
CA TRP A 148 -22.35 -0.29 -15.70
C TRP A 148 -20.95 0.11 -15.23
N ALA A 149 -20.79 1.28 -14.59
CA ALA A 149 -19.52 1.75 -14.04
C ALA A 149 -18.92 0.74 -13.01
N PHE A 150 -19.77 0.13 -12.18
CA PHE A 150 -19.34 -0.90 -11.22
C PHE A 150 -18.94 -2.24 -11.86
N LYS A 151 -19.18 -2.41 -13.17
CA LYS A 151 -18.79 -3.62 -13.92
C LYS A 151 -17.59 -3.38 -14.83
N LEU A 152 -16.98 -2.19 -14.77
CA LEU A 152 -15.79 -1.88 -15.53
C LEU A 152 -14.61 -2.72 -15.05
N ARG A 153 -13.80 -3.14 -16.00
CA ARG A 153 -12.55 -3.86 -15.75
C ARG A 153 -11.38 -3.11 -16.38
N THR A 154 -10.19 -3.31 -15.84
CA THR A 154 -8.94 -2.89 -16.49
C THR A 154 -8.65 -3.74 -17.72
N VAL A 155 -7.59 -3.42 -18.46
CA VAL A 155 -7.15 -4.22 -19.62
C VAL A 155 -6.78 -5.65 -19.20
N ASP A 156 -6.26 -5.80 -17.98
CA ASP A 156 -5.87 -7.06 -17.34
C ASP A 156 -7.06 -7.82 -16.69
N ASP A 157 -8.29 -7.40 -17.01
CA ASP A 157 -9.54 -7.97 -16.50
C ASP A 157 -9.75 -7.82 -14.97
N GLU A 158 -9.01 -6.94 -14.31
CA GLU A 158 -9.21 -6.62 -12.89
C GLU A 158 -10.40 -5.66 -12.71
N PRO A 159 -11.25 -5.83 -11.69
CA PRO A 159 -12.37 -4.94 -11.46
C PRO A 159 -11.89 -3.54 -11.07
N VAL A 160 -12.47 -2.48 -11.65
CA VAL A 160 -12.16 -1.08 -11.30
C VAL A 160 -12.71 -0.71 -9.93
N PHE A 161 -13.91 -1.20 -9.62
CA PHE A 161 -14.56 -1.02 -8.32
C PHE A 161 -14.72 -2.38 -7.62
N ASP A 162 -14.57 -2.40 -6.30
CA ASP A 162 -14.87 -3.56 -5.47
C ASP A 162 -16.39 -3.74 -5.25
N ALA A 163 -16.77 -4.79 -4.53
CA ALA A 163 -18.17 -5.09 -4.24
C ALA A 163 -18.85 -4.01 -3.36
N GLN A 164 -18.06 -3.20 -2.65
CA GLN A 164 -18.48 -2.11 -1.79
C GLN A 164 -18.60 -0.79 -2.57
N GLY A 165 -18.22 -0.77 -3.85
CA GLY A 165 -18.23 0.42 -4.69
C GLY A 165 -17.05 1.35 -4.45
N LEU A 166 -15.98 0.89 -3.79
CA LEU A 166 -14.71 1.62 -3.66
C LEU A 166 -13.79 1.24 -4.82
N LEU A 167 -12.82 2.11 -5.13
CA LEU A 167 -11.81 1.77 -6.14
C LEU A 167 -10.90 0.64 -5.62
N THR A 168 -10.61 -0.31 -6.49
CA THR A 168 -9.53 -1.28 -6.29
C THR A 168 -8.19 -0.62 -6.56
N PRO A 169 -7.05 -1.21 -6.15
CA PRO A 169 -5.72 -0.67 -6.49
C PRO A 169 -5.54 -0.46 -8.01
N ALA A 170 -5.99 -1.42 -8.82
CA ALA A 170 -5.95 -1.32 -10.28
C ALA A 170 -6.87 -0.20 -10.81
N GLY A 171 -8.05 -0.04 -10.20
CA GLY A 171 -8.97 1.04 -10.50
C GLY A 171 -8.44 2.42 -10.14
N GLU A 172 -7.75 2.56 -9.00
CA GLU A 172 -7.07 3.80 -8.59
C GLU A 172 -6.01 4.21 -9.62
N GLU A 173 -5.13 3.28 -10.02
CA GLU A 173 -4.10 3.54 -11.03
C GLU A 173 -4.69 3.97 -12.37
N LEU A 174 -5.73 3.27 -12.84
CA LEU A 174 -6.46 3.63 -14.04
C LEU A 174 -7.05 5.04 -13.90
N TYR A 175 -7.75 5.32 -12.79
CA TYR A 175 -8.37 6.61 -12.56
C TYR A 175 -7.35 7.76 -12.53
N PHE A 176 -6.20 7.57 -11.88
CA PHE A 176 -5.16 8.59 -11.85
C PHE A 176 -4.57 8.87 -13.23
N LYS A 177 -4.33 7.84 -14.05
CA LYS A 177 -3.93 8.03 -15.46
C LYS A 177 -4.97 8.85 -16.22
N LEU A 178 -6.24 8.48 -16.10
CA LEU A 178 -7.35 9.17 -16.77
C LEU A 178 -7.51 10.62 -16.32
N ARG A 179 -7.28 10.90 -15.03
CA ARG A 179 -7.33 12.25 -14.45
C ARG A 179 -6.14 13.11 -14.88
N ALA A 180 -4.98 12.51 -15.09
CA ALA A 180 -3.79 13.17 -15.64
C ALA A 180 -3.85 13.36 -17.16
N ASP A 181 -4.97 12.99 -17.81
CA ASP A 181 -5.13 12.90 -19.26
C ASP A 181 -4.06 12.02 -19.94
N GLU A 182 -3.52 11.05 -19.21
CA GLU A 182 -2.67 10.01 -19.76
C GLU A 182 -3.52 8.93 -20.45
N PRO A 183 -3.00 8.22 -21.46
CA PRO A 183 -3.74 7.13 -22.09
C PRO A 183 -4.13 6.04 -21.07
N GLY A 184 -5.43 5.90 -20.83
CA GLY A 184 -6.01 4.87 -19.98
C GLY A 184 -7.13 4.15 -20.72
N TYR A 185 -7.12 2.82 -20.63
CA TYR A 185 -8.10 1.96 -21.28
C TYR A 185 -8.79 1.06 -20.26
N TRP A 186 -10.05 0.75 -20.52
CA TRP A 186 -10.87 -0.11 -19.67
C TRP A 186 -11.81 -0.94 -20.53
N LYS A 187 -12.24 -2.08 -20.01
CA LYS A 187 -13.21 -2.97 -20.64
C LYS A 187 -14.59 -2.75 -20.02
N THR A 188 -15.61 -2.69 -20.87
CA THR A 188 -17.01 -2.73 -20.42
C THR A 188 -17.42 -4.15 -20.02
N SER A 189 -18.62 -4.32 -19.46
CA SER A 189 -19.16 -5.65 -19.18
C SER A 189 -19.40 -6.50 -20.43
N ALA A 190 -19.46 -5.88 -21.62
CA ALA A 190 -19.55 -6.58 -22.89
C ALA A 190 -18.17 -7.01 -23.43
N GLY A 191 -17.08 -6.64 -22.75
CA GLY A 191 -15.71 -6.88 -23.21
C GLY A 191 -15.19 -5.85 -24.21
N GLU A 192 -15.96 -4.79 -24.49
CA GLU A 192 -15.55 -3.72 -25.39
C GLU A 192 -14.46 -2.87 -24.74
N LEU A 193 -13.36 -2.64 -25.46
CA LEU A 193 -12.26 -1.80 -25.00
C LEU A 193 -12.59 -0.32 -25.28
N MET A 194 -12.68 0.46 -24.21
CA MET A 194 -12.84 1.91 -24.25
C MET A 194 -11.58 2.61 -23.72
N GLY A 195 -11.43 3.89 -24.00
CA GLY A 195 -10.32 4.70 -23.48
C GLY A 195 -10.58 6.20 -23.61
N ASN A 196 -9.81 7.02 -22.90
CA ASN A 196 -9.88 8.48 -23.04
C ASN A 196 -9.23 9.02 -24.33
N ARG A 197 -8.41 8.20 -24.99
CA ARG A 197 -7.75 8.51 -26.25
C ARG A 197 -7.87 7.30 -27.20
N PRO A 198 -7.97 7.50 -28.52
CA PRO A 198 -7.95 6.40 -29.47
C PRO A 198 -6.59 5.67 -29.39
N PRO A 199 -6.55 4.33 -29.41
CA PRO A 199 -5.30 3.58 -29.38
C PRO A 199 -4.43 3.97 -30.58
N LYS A 200 -3.16 4.31 -30.34
CA LYS A 200 -2.25 4.80 -31.40
C LYS A 200 -1.90 3.75 -32.47
N HIS A 201 -2.27 2.47 -32.31
CA HIS A 201 -1.86 1.38 -33.21
C HIS A 201 -2.97 0.34 -33.45
N PHE A 202 -4.02 0.72 -34.18
CA PHE A 202 -4.85 -0.23 -34.96
C PHE A 202 -4.95 0.28 -36.41
N ARG A 203 -3.79 0.44 -37.06
CA ARG A 203 -3.66 0.56 -38.52
C ARG A 203 -2.81 -0.58 -39.03
#